data_AF-A0A022WDS4-F1
#
_entry.id   AF-A0A022WDS4-F1
#
_cell.length_a   1.000
_cell.length_b   1.000
_cell.length_c   1.000
_cell.angle_alpha   90.00
_cell.angle_beta   90.00
_cell.angle_gamma   90.00
#
_symmetry.space_group_name_H-M   'P 1'
#
loop_
_entity.id
_entity.type
_entity.pdbx_description
1 polymer ?
#
loop_
_entity_poly.entity_id
_entity_poly.type
_entity_poly.pdbx_seq_one_letter_code
_entity_poly.pdbx_strand_id
1 'polypeptide(L)'
;MQGKSTSSFTFGGFLELQFHRNHQWKRFGLTNFHFMTNDHYLDDWKSQGIMPGDSRNHLTIDHPSRGDYNKSIKHYEKEASSIRTQEYYETKKRMENKDPSLSRIKVANFKHDTDLMNGYIRMARLANEFYLEGCQYLGKVYAASGYRITPKDLPRSCRERYYPADNTVIQGATNLNADMPLCKIGSRTGFTEGRLGALHVTDLQSWSKNPDGSWNKVRGSLHEIFPVAPRGTFGDPPGDSGDIMMDRNGSFVGLYVGGFLESGTGYFMEAKDLFEDIRAITGATDVKVP
;
A
#
# COMPACT_ATOMS: atom_id res chain seq x y z
N MET A 1 -2.23 10.75 14.78
CA MET A 1 -3.15 9.67 15.16
C MET A 1 -2.45 8.36 14.83
N GLN A 2 -2.10 7.50 15.79
CA GLN A 2 -1.55 6.16 15.46
C GLN A 2 -2.60 5.41 14.65
N GLY A 3 -2.21 4.79 13.54
CA GLY A 3 -3.10 3.91 12.79
C GLY A 3 -3.78 2.96 13.78
N LYS A 4 -5.13 2.95 13.79
CA LYS A 4 -5.90 2.02 14.62
C LYS A 4 -5.35 0.60 14.43
N SER A 5 -5.48 -0.23 15.45
CA SER A 5 -5.19 -1.67 15.36
C SER A 5 -5.97 -2.40 14.25
N THR A 6 -6.98 -1.74 13.67
CA THR A 6 -7.83 -2.22 12.58
C THR A 6 -7.59 -1.51 11.23
N SER A 7 -6.66 -0.57 11.15
CA SER A 7 -6.33 0.14 9.90
C SER A 7 -4.91 -0.21 9.45
N SER A 8 -4.81 -1.01 8.40
CA SER A 8 -3.57 -1.23 7.63
C SER A 8 -3.65 -0.38 6.37
N PHE A 9 -2.60 0.37 6.07
CA PHE A 9 -2.42 1.01 4.77
C PHE A 9 -1.23 0.35 4.08
N THR A 10 -1.33 0.16 2.77
CA THR A 10 -0.18 -0.29 1.99
C THR A 10 0.70 0.91 1.67
N PHE A 11 1.97 0.84 2.08
CA PHE A 11 2.99 1.75 1.59
C PHE A 11 3.27 1.44 0.11
N GLY A 12 2.83 2.33 -0.76
CA GLY A 12 2.96 2.22 -2.21
C GLY A 12 4.27 2.76 -2.77
N GLY A 13 5.33 2.87 -1.95
CA GLY A 13 6.66 3.30 -2.38
C GLY A 13 6.92 4.80 -2.27
N PHE A 14 8.02 5.24 -2.88
CA PHE A 14 8.45 6.64 -2.85
C PHE A 14 8.19 7.33 -4.18
N LEU A 15 7.89 8.63 -4.12
CA LEU A 15 7.88 9.57 -5.24
C LEU A 15 8.81 10.74 -4.94
N GLU A 16 9.33 11.38 -5.97
CA GLU A 16 10.05 12.65 -5.85
C GLU A 16 9.20 13.77 -6.45
N LEU A 17 9.00 14.84 -5.67
CA LEU A 17 8.24 16.03 -6.06
C LEU A 17 9.19 17.21 -6.16
N GLN A 18 8.98 18.05 -7.16
CA GLN A 18 9.69 19.31 -7.34
C GLN A 18 8.76 20.50 -7.03
N PHE A 19 9.28 21.53 -6.36
CA PHE A 19 8.53 22.75 -6.04
C PHE A 19 9.20 24.01 -6.61
N HIS A 20 8.39 24.98 -7.01
CA HIS A 20 8.81 26.24 -7.67
C HIS A 20 9.87 27.04 -6.89
N ARG A 21 9.82 27.04 -5.55
CA ARG A 21 10.65 27.95 -4.74
C ARG A 21 12.13 27.60 -4.71
N ASN A 22 12.52 26.38 -5.08
CA ASN A 22 13.90 25.93 -4.96
C ASN A 22 14.38 24.96 -6.05
N HIS A 23 13.53 24.53 -6.99
CA HIS A 23 13.85 23.49 -7.99
C HIS A 23 14.41 22.18 -7.41
N GLN A 24 14.32 21.98 -6.09
CA GLN A 24 14.85 20.80 -5.42
C GLN A 24 13.81 19.69 -5.45
N TRP A 25 14.26 18.52 -5.86
CA TRP A 25 13.53 17.28 -5.68
C TRP A 25 13.51 16.91 -4.20
N LYS A 26 12.31 16.61 -3.69
CA LYS A 26 12.10 16.10 -2.34
C LYS A 26 11.37 14.78 -2.43
N ARG A 27 11.83 13.80 -1.66
CA ARG A 27 11.25 12.46 -1.62
C ARG A 27 10.08 12.41 -0.65
N PHE A 28 8.98 11.80 -1.08
CA PHE A 28 7.76 11.58 -0.30
C PHE A 28 7.34 10.12 -0.39
N GLY A 29 6.75 9.62 0.69
CA GLY A 29 6.09 8.31 0.69
C GLY A 29 4.68 8.41 0.09
N LEU A 30 4.31 7.41 -0.69
CA LEU A 30 2.98 7.26 -1.29
C LEU A 30 2.23 6.14 -0.57
N THR A 31 0.96 6.36 -0.25
CA THR A 31 0.09 5.36 0.37
C THR A 31 -1.35 5.59 -0.05
N ASN A 32 -2.18 4.56 0.02
CA ASN A 32 -3.63 4.73 -0.14
C ASN A 32 -4.22 5.49 1.06
N PHE A 33 -5.18 6.38 0.77
CA PHE A 33 -5.90 7.20 1.74
C PHE A 33 -7.08 6.46 2.41
N HIS A 34 -7.60 5.41 1.77
CA HIS A 34 -8.59 4.52 2.38
C HIS A 34 -8.00 3.94 3.67
N PHE A 35 -8.81 3.90 4.73
CA PHE A 35 -8.49 3.51 6.13
C PHE A 35 -8.25 4.63 7.14
N MET A 36 -8.23 5.90 6.74
CA MET A 36 -8.38 6.99 7.70
C MET A 36 -9.84 7.10 8.09
N THR A 37 -10.26 6.39 9.13
CA THR A 37 -11.69 6.16 9.44
C THR A 37 -12.25 7.05 10.56
N ASN A 38 -11.42 7.90 11.16
CA ASN A 38 -11.71 8.53 12.45
C ASN A 38 -11.40 10.03 12.53
N ASP A 39 -11.09 10.70 11.41
CA ASP A 39 -10.84 12.13 11.43
C ASP A 39 -12.14 12.93 11.28
N HIS A 40 -12.30 13.98 12.09
CA HIS A 40 -13.46 14.88 12.03
C HIS A 40 -13.57 15.60 10.67
N TYR A 41 -12.46 15.74 9.95
CA TYR A 41 -12.37 16.37 8.64
C TYR A 41 -12.30 15.35 7.50
N LEU A 42 -12.59 14.08 7.79
CA LEU A 42 -12.41 13.00 6.81
C LEU A 42 -13.24 13.20 5.54
N ASP A 43 -14.50 13.63 5.66
CA ASP A 43 -15.36 13.80 4.49
C ASP A 43 -14.94 15.00 3.64
N ASP A 44 -14.48 16.07 4.28
CA ASP A 44 -13.81 17.20 3.63
C ASP A 44 -12.54 16.73 2.89
N TRP A 45 -11.66 15.99 3.56
CA TRP A 45 -10.42 15.52 2.95
C TRP A 45 -10.62 14.45 1.88
N LYS A 46 -11.69 13.65 1.93
CA LYS A 46 -12.04 12.73 0.84
C LYS A 46 -12.41 13.48 -0.44
N SER A 47 -13.10 14.61 -0.31
CA SER A 47 -13.55 15.39 -1.46
C SER A 47 -12.50 16.41 -1.92
N GLN A 48 -11.79 17.02 -0.98
CA GLN A 48 -10.87 18.12 -1.21
C GLN A 48 -9.39 17.76 -1.08
N GLY A 49 -9.06 16.53 -0.73
CA GLY A 49 -7.70 16.18 -0.37
C GLY A 49 -7.22 16.91 0.89
N ILE A 50 -6.00 16.59 1.31
CA ILE A 50 -5.29 17.33 2.36
C ILE A 50 -4.33 18.28 1.66
N MET A 51 -4.47 19.58 1.88
CA MET A 51 -3.56 20.57 1.30
C MET A 51 -2.26 20.69 2.12
N PRO A 52 -1.10 20.95 1.48
CA PRO A 52 0.12 21.26 2.20
C PRO A 52 -0.07 22.44 3.15
N GLY A 53 0.28 22.25 4.42
CA GLY A 53 0.13 23.28 5.45
C GLY A 53 -1.26 23.40 6.05
N ASP A 54 -2.20 22.49 5.75
CA ASP A 54 -3.49 22.42 6.44
C ASP A 54 -3.27 22.27 7.96
N SER A 55 -3.64 23.30 8.72
CA SER A 55 -3.44 23.36 10.17
C SER A 55 -4.25 22.29 10.92
N ARG A 56 -5.26 21.69 10.27
CA ARG A 56 -6.07 20.61 10.80
C ARG A 56 -5.36 19.25 10.71
N ASN A 57 -4.31 19.14 9.89
CA ASN A 57 -3.67 17.86 9.60
C ASN A 57 -2.73 17.38 10.72
N HIS A 58 -3.23 16.41 11.50
CA HIS A 58 -2.50 15.74 12.58
C HIS A 58 -2.27 14.25 12.26
N LEU A 59 -2.35 13.90 10.97
CA LEU A 59 -2.22 12.54 10.49
C LEU A 59 -0.76 12.12 10.42
N THR A 60 -0.52 10.91 10.89
CA THR A 60 0.80 10.28 10.99
C THR A 60 0.71 8.87 10.47
N ILE A 61 1.79 8.41 9.84
CA ILE A 61 1.88 7.13 9.15
C ILE A 61 2.94 6.28 9.83
N ASP A 62 2.58 5.04 10.18
CA ASP A 62 3.49 4.02 10.73
C ASP A 62 3.50 2.78 9.82
N HIS A 63 4.67 2.35 9.32
CA HIS A 63 4.81 1.12 8.53
C HIS A 63 5.91 0.21 9.12
N PRO A 64 5.60 -1.07 9.40
CA PRO A 64 4.27 -1.69 9.38
C PRO A 64 3.32 -1.02 10.38
N SER A 65 2.01 -1.10 10.12
CA SER A 65 1.01 -0.51 11.03
C SER A 65 1.08 -1.18 12.40
N ARG A 66 0.62 -0.49 13.46
CA ARG A 66 0.53 -1.09 14.80
C ARG A 66 -0.31 -2.38 14.82
N GLY A 67 -1.35 -2.44 13.98
CA GLY A 67 -2.17 -3.64 13.79
C GLY A 67 -1.38 -4.80 13.22
N ASP A 68 -0.57 -4.55 12.18
CA ASP A 68 0.22 -5.58 11.52
C ASP A 68 1.41 -6.02 12.37
N TYR A 69 2.07 -5.09 13.06
CA TYR A 69 3.02 -5.40 14.12
C TYR A 69 2.43 -6.36 15.16
N ASN A 70 1.26 -6.03 15.73
CA ASN A 70 0.62 -6.88 16.74
C ASN A 70 0.27 -8.28 16.20
N LYS A 71 -0.17 -8.38 14.93
CA LYS A 71 -0.45 -9.67 14.28
C LYS A 71 0.84 -10.48 14.11
N SER A 72 1.92 -9.86 13.65
CA SER A 72 3.22 -10.51 13.48
C SER A 72 3.80 -11.01 14.79
N ILE A 73 3.76 -10.20 15.85
CA ILE A 73 4.21 -10.63 17.19
C ILE A 73 3.40 -11.84 17.67
N LYS A 74 2.07 -11.77 17.61
CA LYS A 74 1.20 -12.90 17.99
C LYS A 74 1.49 -14.16 17.17
N HIS A 75 1.77 -14.00 15.87
CA HIS A 75 2.13 -15.12 15.01
C HIS A 75 3.44 -15.76 15.48
N TYR A 76 4.52 -14.99 15.64
CA TYR A 76 5.81 -15.52 16.07
C TYR A 76 5.76 -16.18 17.45
N GLU A 77 5.05 -15.57 18.40
CA GLU A 77 4.85 -16.14 19.74
C GLU A 77 4.07 -17.46 19.69
N LYS A 78 3.03 -17.52 18.85
CA LYS A 78 2.23 -18.73 18.65
C LYS A 78 3.06 -19.86 18.03
N GLU A 79 3.79 -19.60 16.95
CA GLU A 79 4.62 -20.60 16.27
C GLU A 79 5.80 -21.08 17.15
N ALA A 80 6.41 -20.18 17.94
CA ALA A 80 7.41 -20.58 18.92
C ALA A 80 6.81 -21.47 20.03
N SER A 81 5.56 -21.20 20.43
CA SER A 81 4.88 -21.95 21.48
C SER A 81 4.38 -23.30 20.98
N SER A 82 3.95 -23.43 19.72
CA SER A 82 3.50 -24.71 19.15
C SER A 82 4.62 -25.75 19.06
N ILE A 83 5.88 -25.32 19.00
CA ILE A 83 7.05 -26.22 19.03
C ILE A 83 7.29 -26.78 20.44
N ARG A 84 6.90 -26.06 21.50
CA ARG A 84 7.13 -26.45 22.91
C ARG A 84 6.10 -27.48 23.40
N THR A 85 6.00 -28.59 22.68
CA THR A 85 5.13 -29.71 23.05
C THR A 85 5.72 -30.54 24.19
N GLN A 86 4.91 -31.41 24.77
CA GLN A 86 5.38 -32.39 25.75
C GLN A 86 6.51 -33.28 25.17
N GLU A 87 6.36 -33.74 23.91
CA GLU A 87 7.39 -34.54 23.23
C GLU A 87 8.71 -33.78 23.06
N TYR A 88 8.67 -32.47 22.80
CA TYR A 88 9.87 -31.66 22.71
C TYR A 88 10.67 -31.69 24.02
N TYR A 89 10.00 -31.51 25.16
CA TYR A 89 10.67 -31.53 26.47
C TYR A 89 11.17 -32.90 26.86
N GLU A 90 10.43 -33.97 26.53
CA GLU A 90 10.87 -35.34 26.75
C GLU A 90 12.11 -35.68 25.91
N THR A 91 12.11 -35.29 24.64
CA THR A 91 13.25 -35.48 23.74
C THR A 91 14.46 -34.69 24.23
N LYS A 92 14.28 -33.44 24.66
CA LYS A 92 15.33 -32.61 25.26
C LYS A 92 15.97 -33.30 26.47
N LYS A 93 15.15 -33.79 27.41
CA LYS A 93 15.63 -34.48 28.62
C LYS A 93 16.40 -35.75 28.27
N ARG A 94 15.92 -36.54 27.29
CA ARG A 94 16.61 -37.76 26.83
C ARG A 94 17.96 -37.43 26.16
N MET A 95 18.05 -36.33 25.42
CA MET A 95 19.31 -35.86 24.84
C MET A 95 20.31 -35.42 25.91
N GLU A 96 19.86 -34.66 26.93
CA GLU A 96 20.69 -34.24 28.07
C GLU A 96 21.23 -35.45 28.85
N ASN A 97 20.40 -36.50 29.02
CA ASN A 97 20.77 -37.76 29.65
C ASN A 97 21.59 -38.70 28.77
N LYS A 98 21.90 -38.31 27.52
CA LYS A 98 22.63 -39.14 26.53
C LYS A 98 22.02 -40.53 26.33
N ASP A 99 20.69 -40.61 26.29
CA ASP A 99 19.95 -41.87 26.12
C ASP A 99 20.34 -42.57 24.80
N PRO A 100 20.94 -43.78 24.85
CA PRO A 100 21.41 -44.49 23.67
C PRO A 100 20.28 -45.03 22.79
N SER A 101 19.04 -45.08 23.30
CA SER A 101 17.86 -45.51 22.53
C SER A 101 17.26 -44.41 21.65
N LEU A 102 17.80 -43.19 21.72
CA LEU A 102 17.32 -42.06 20.92
C LEU A 102 17.82 -42.16 19.48
N SER A 103 16.91 -42.23 18.52
CA SER A 103 17.28 -42.36 17.11
C SER A 103 17.92 -41.08 16.56
N ARG A 104 18.83 -41.23 15.58
CA ARG A 104 19.47 -40.10 14.90
C ARG A 104 18.45 -39.15 14.24
N ILE A 105 17.36 -39.71 13.71
CA ILE A 105 16.28 -38.93 13.08
C ILE A 105 15.57 -38.06 14.13
N LYS A 106 15.25 -38.60 15.30
CA LYS A 106 14.63 -37.81 16.39
C LYS A 106 15.55 -36.66 16.84
N VAL A 107 16.86 -36.91 16.94
CA VAL A 107 17.85 -35.86 17.26
C VAL A 107 17.89 -34.78 16.19
N ALA A 108 17.87 -35.16 14.90
CA ALA A 108 17.88 -34.20 13.80
C ALA A 108 16.61 -33.33 13.77
N ASN A 109 15.43 -33.93 13.93
CA ASN A 109 14.16 -33.22 14.01
C ASN A 109 14.13 -32.26 15.21
N PHE A 110 14.55 -32.73 16.39
CA PHE A 110 14.64 -31.87 17.57
C PHE A 110 15.51 -30.64 17.33
N LYS A 111 16.69 -30.80 16.72
CA LYS A 111 17.57 -29.67 16.39
C LYS A 111 16.90 -28.70 15.41
N HIS A 112 16.27 -29.22 14.36
CA HIS A 112 15.54 -28.40 13.40
C HIS A 112 14.42 -27.60 14.07
N ASP A 113 13.61 -28.24 14.92
CA ASP A 113 12.53 -27.61 15.67
C ASP A 113 13.06 -26.55 16.64
N THR A 114 14.16 -26.84 17.35
CA THR A 114 14.84 -25.87 18.21
C THR A 114 15.34 -24.65 17.42
N ASP A 115 15.96 -24.86 16.26
CA ASP A 115 16.46 -23.77 15.41
C ASP A 115 15.32 -22.91 14.86
N LEU A 116 14.21 -23.54 14.45
CA LEU A 116 12.99 -22.87 13.99
C LEU A 116 12.34 -22.04 15.11
N MET A 117 12.17 -22.63 16.30
CA MET A 117 11.66 -21.92 17.49
C MET A 117 12.54 -20.71 17.82
N ASN A 118 13.86 -20.89 17.85
CA ASN A 118 14.80 -19.79 18.10
C ASN A 118 14.71 -18.73 16.99
N GLY A 119 14.43 -19.13 15.75
CA GLY A 119 14.11 -18.22 14.64
C GLY A 119 12.93 -17.31 14.95
N TYR A 120 11.79 -17.89 15.36
CA TYR A 120 10.60 -17.12 15.72
C TYR A 120 10.84 -16.19 16.91
N ILE A 121 11.52 -16.67 17.97
CA ILE A 121 11.87 -15.84 19.13
C ILE A 121 12.75 -14.64 18.72
N ARG A 122 13.75 -14.88 17.86
CA ARG A 122 14.61 -13.81 17.32
C ARG A 122 13.80 -12.79 16.52
N MET A 123 12.90 -13.24 15.65
CA MET A 123 12.06 -12.34 14.85
C MET A 123 11.12 -11.48 15.71
N ALA A 124 10.50 -12.07 16.74
CA ALA A 124 9.68 -11.31 17.69
C ALA A 124 10.50 -10.25 18.42
N ARG A 125 11.73 -10.58 18.85
CA ARG A 125 12.63 -9.62 19.50
C ARG A 125 13.02 -8.47 18.57
N LEU A 126 13.44 -8.76 17.34
CA LEU A 126 13.80 -7.76 16.34
C LEU A 126 12.62 -6.83 16.02
N ALA A 127 11.41 -7.39 15.86
CA ALA A 127 10.21 -6.60 15.62
C ALA A 127 9.87 -5.68 16.81
N ASN A 128 10.05 -6.15 18.04
CA ASN A 128 9.86 -5.33 19.25
C ASN A 128 10.90 -4.20 19.32
N GLU A 129 12.19 -4.50 19.08
CA GLU A 129 13.27 -3.51 19.05
C GLU A 129 12.97 -2.41 18.02
N PHE A 130 12.66 -2.79 16.77
CA PHE A 130 12.29 -1.87 15.70
C PHE A 130 11.11 -0.95 16.08
N TYR A 131 10.09 -1.50 16.74
CA TYR A 131 8.90 -0.74 17.14
C TYR A 131 9.18 0.22 18.31
N LEU A 132 9.98 -0.22 19.29
CA LEU A 132 10.34 0.58 20.46
C LEU A 132 11.28 1.74 20.10
N GLU A 133 12.16 1.54 19.12
CA GLU A 133 13.03 2.58 18.57
C GLU A 133 12.30 3.60 17.71
N GLY A 134 11.02 3.36 17.39
CA GLY A 134 10.21 4.25 16.56
C GLY A 134 10.53 4.17 15.07
N CYS A 135 11.27 3.15 14.61
CA CYS A 135 11.69 2.98 13.23
C CYS A 135 10.52 2.79 12.24
N GLN A 136 9.34 2.43 12.75
CA GLN A 136 8.10 2.31 11.99
C GLN A 136 7.52 3.67 11.57
N TYR A 137 7.88 4.76 12.27
CA TYR A 137 7.28 6.06 12.03
C TYR A 137 7.80 6.66 10.72
N LEU A 138 6.90 6.80 9.73
CA LEU A 138 7.22 7.35 8.41
C LEU A 138 6.94 8.86 8.31
N GLY A 139 6.40 9.48 9.36
CA GLY A 139 6.16 10.92 9.39
C GLY A 139 4.69 11.32 9.26
N LYS A 140 4.49 12.58 8.86
CA LYS A 140 3.16 13.16 8.64
C LYS A 140 2.67 12.91 7.22
N VAL A 141 1.37 12.76 7.07
CA VAL A 141 0.72 12.90 5.76
C VAL A 141 0.84 14.37 5.36
N TYR A 142 1.29 14.68 4.15
CA TYR A 142 1.39 16.07 3.68
C TYR A 142 0.34 16.43 2.65
N ALA A 143 -0.08 15.43 1.87
CA ALA A 143 -1.11 15.57 0.86
C ALA A 143 -1.82 14.24 0.66
N ALA A 144 -3.07 14.33 0.21
CA ALA A 144 -3.90 13.19 -0.09
C ALA A 144 -4.79 13.49 -1.29
N SER A 145 -4.89 12.54 -2.22
CA SER A 145 -5.95 12.54 -3.22
C SER A 145 -7.00 11.50 -2.87
N GLY A 146 -8.27 11.90 -2.94
CA GLY A 146 -9.43 11.01 -2.95
C GLY A 146 -10.09 11.09 -4.32
N TYR A 147 -11.09 10.25 -4.59
CA TYR A 147 -11.85 10.31 -5.84
C TYR A 147 -12.21 11.76 -6.16
N ARG A 148 -11.62 12.31 -7.22
CA ARG A 148 -11.84 13.68 -7.68
C ARG A 148 -12.25 13.68 -9.14
N ILE A 149 -13.19 14.57 -9.38
CA ILE A 149 -13.82 14.84 -10.66
C ILE A 149 -12.74 15.36 -11.62
N THR A 150 -12.62 14.77 -12.81
CA THR A 150 -12.00 15.48 -13.94
C THR A 150 -12.76 16.80 -14.15
N PRO A 151 -12.11 17.98 -14.14
CA PRO A 151 -12.81 19.24 -14.28
C PRO A 151 -13.45 19.34 -15.67
N LYS A 152 -14.75 19.05 -15.77
CA LYS A 152 -15.61 19.73 -16.74
C LYS A 152 -15.99 21.04 -16.07
N ASP A 153 -15.18 22.05 -16.38
CA ASP A 153 -15.44 23.50 -16.36
C ASP A 153 -14.18 24.27 -15.93
N LEU A 154 -13.15 24.26 -16.80
CA LEU A 154 -12.09 25.27 -16.75
C LEU A 154 -12.49 26.46 -17.63
N PRO A 155 -12.55 27.69 -17.10
CA PRO A 155 -12.70 28.89 -17.91
C PRO A 155 -11.56 29.00 -18.93
N ARG A 156 -11.89 29.37 -20.18
CA ARG A 156 -10.92 29.50 -21.30
C ARG A 156 -9.76 30.46 -21.02
N SER A 157 -9.84 31.31 -19.99
CA SER A 157 -8.86 32.34 -19.65
C SER A 157 -7.55 31.84 -19.04
N CYS A 158 -7.38 30.53 -18.79
CA CYS A 158 -6.15 29.97 -18.23
C CYS A 158 -5.30 29.16 -19.22
N ARG A 159 -5.59 29.22 -20.54
CA ARG A 159 -4.95 28.32 -21.54
C ARG A 159 -3.72 28.86 -22.26
N GLU A 160 -3.21 30.03 -21.91
CA GLU A 160 -2.00 30.54 -22.56
C GLU A 160 -1.00 31.08 -21.56
N ARG A 161 -0.05 30.20 -21.17
CA ARG A 161 1.37 30.56 -21.14
C ARG A 161 2.29 29.34 -20.96
N TYR A 162 3.18 29.20 -21.96
CA TYR A 162 4.48 28.50 -21.97
C TYR A 162 4.55 26.97 -22.16
N TYR A 163 4.89 26.57 -23.39
CA TYR A 163 5.78 25.45 -23.77
C TYR A 163 7.19 26.03 -24.07
N PRO A 164 8.28 25.25 -24.34
CA PRO A 164 8.73 23.92 -23.90
C PRO A 164 10.10 24.04 -23.14
N ALA A 165 10.78 23.00 -22.60
CA ALA A 165 11.66 22.07 -23.33
C ALA A 165 12.32 21.03 -22.39
N ASP A 166 12.75 19.94 -23.01
CA ASP A 166 13.31 18.68 -22.50
C ASP A 166 14.44 18.78 -21.46
N ASN A 167 14.53 17.78 -20.56
CA ASN A 167 15.51 16.70 -20.74
C ASN A 167 15.43 15.60 -19.66
N THR A 168 15.13 14.41 -20.15
CA THR A 168 15.46 13.07 -19.59
C THR A 168 14.98 12.76 -18.18
N VAL A 169 13.71 12.33 -18.14
CA VAL A 169 13.06 11.62 -17.04
C VAL A 169 13.01 10.13 -17.41
N ILE A 170 12.98 9.23 -16.44
CA ILE A 170 12.64 7.82 -16.66
C ILE A 170 11.26 7.79 -17.35
N GLN A 171 11.24 7.57 -18.67
CA GLN A 171 10.04 7.13 -19.38
C GLN A 171 9.59 5.81 -18.74
N GLY A 172 8.35 5.61 -18.36
CA GLY A 172 7.18 6.47 -18.38
C GLY A 172 6.04 5.76 -17.69
N ALA A 173 4.90 6.44 -17.53
CA ALA A 173 3.64 5.70 -17.52
C ALA A 173 3.60 4.93 -18.85
N THR A 174 3.75 3.61 -18.82
CA THR A 174 3.62 2.79 -20.02
C THR A 174 2.24 3.07 -20.62
N ASN A 175 2.17 3.38 -21.92
CA ASN A 175 0.88 3.56 -22.58
C ASN A 175 0.03 2.30 -22.38
N LEU A 176 -1.14 2.49 -21.78
CA LEU A 176 -2.06 1.41 -21.49
C LEU A 176 -2.69 0.89 -22.79
N ASN A 177 -2.59 -0.42 -23.01
CA ASN A 177 -3.21 -1.11 -24.13
C ASN A 177 -4.11 -2.22 -23.60
N ALA A 178 -5.28 -2.41 -24.20
CA ALA A 178 -6.17 -3.53 -23.83
C ALA A 178 -5.39 -4.86 -23.86
N ASP A 179 -5.71 -5.76 -22.93
CA ASP A 179 -5.07 -7.06 -22.70
C ASP A 179 -3.59 -7.01 -22.25
N MET A 180 -3.06 -5.82 -21.96
CA MET A 180 -1.75 -5.64 -21.35
C MET A 180 -1.64 -6.47 -20.06
N PRO A 181 -0.55 -7.24 -19.86
CA PRO A 181 -0.30 -7.90 -18.59
C PRO A 181 0.13 -6.86 -17.54
N LEU A 182 -0.52 -6.92 -16.39
CA LEU A 182 -0.24 -6.08 -15.23
C LEU A 182 0.06 -6.94 -14.02
N CYS A 183 1.00 -6.51 -13.20
CA CYS A 183 1.49 -7.24 -12.04
C CYS A 183 1.48 -6.35 -10.80
N LYS A 184 1.31 -6.96 -9.63
CA LYS A 184 1.56 -6.31 -8.34
C LYS A 184 2.11 -7.32 -7.32
N ILE A 185 2.67 -6.81 -6.23
CA ILE A 185 3.04 -7.60 -5.05
C ILE A 185 2.26 -7.04 -3.88
N GLY A 186 1.20 -7.75 -3.47
CA GLY A 186 0.35 -7.33 -2.36
C GLY A 186 0.71 -7.96 -1.03
N SER A 187 0.41 -7.23 0.06
CA SER A 187 0.67 -7.72 1.41
C SER A 187 -0.14 -8.97 1.76
N ARG A 188 -1.32 -9.17 1.14
CA ARG A 188 -2.19 -10.33 1.37
C ARG A 188 -2.12 -11.36 0.27
N THR A 189 -1.94 -10.93 -0.98
CA THR A 189 -1.96 -11.83 -2.14
C THR A 189 -0.56 -12.21 -2.65
N GLY A 190 0.51 -11.57 -2.18
CA GLY A 190 1.84 -11.74 -2.76
C GLY A 190 1.86 -11.30 -4.22
N PHE A 191 2.66 -11.97 -5.06
CA PHE A 191 2.69 -11.67 -6.49
C PHE A 191 1.38 -12.09 -7.17
N THR A 192 0.77 -11.15 -7.89
CA THR A 192 -0.40 -11.40 -8.74
C THR A 192 -0.19 -10.83 -10.13
N GLU A 193 -0.77 -11.50 -11.12
CA GLU A 193 -0.83 -11.05 -12.52
C GLU A 193 -2.28 -10.97 -12.98
N GLY A 194 -2.57 -9.96 -13.79
CA GLY A 194 -3.85 -9.73 -14.41
C GLY A 194 -3.72 -9.19 -15.83
N ARG A 195 -4.84 -9.14 -16.54
CA ARG A 195 -4.96 -8.53 -17.86
C ARG A 195 -5.77 -7.25 -17.74
N LEU A 196 -5.25 -6.16 -18.28
CA LEU A 196 -6.01 -4.95 -18.46
C LEU A 196 -7.23 -5.27 -19.33
N GLY A 197 -8.43 -4.98 -18.84
CA GLY A 197 -9.63 -5.12 -19.65
C GLY A 197 -9.62 -4.22 -20.88
N ALA A 198 -10.66 -4.30 -21.70
CA ALA A 198 -10.98 -3.16 -22.57
C ALA A 198 -11.03 -1.89 -21.69
N LEU A 199 -10.64 -0.70 -22.22
CA LEU A 199 -10.62 0.60 -21.51
C LEU A 199 -12.02 0.98 -21.00
N HIS A 200 -12.53 0.23 -20.04
CA HIS A 200 -13.75 0.43 -19.30
C HIS A 200 -13.33 1.21 -18.08
N VAL A 201 -13.45 2.53 -18.24
CA VAL A 201 -13.54 3.47 -17.13
C VAL A 201 -14.69 3.00 -16.25
N THR A 202 -14.38 2.33 -15.15
CA THR A 202 -15.41 1.95 -14.18
C THR A 202 -15.83 3.22 -13.45
N ASP A 203 -17.12 3.55 -13.53
CA ASP A 203 -17.75 4.69 -12.86
C ASP A 203 -17.70 4.49 -11.33
N LEU A 204 -16.63 4.95 -10.68
CA LEU A 204 -16.61 5.03 -9.23
C LEU A 204 -17.31 6.30 -8.80
N GLN A 205 -18.51 6.11 -8.24
CA GLN A 205 -19.36 7.18 -7.74
C GLN A 205 -19.14 7.32 -6.25
N SER A 206 -18.47 8.40 -5.84
CA SER A 206 -18.48 8.82 -4.44
C SER A 206 -19.53 9.90 -4.25
N TRP A 207 -20.26 9.81 -3.14
CA TRP A 207 -21.27 10.80 -2.76
C TRP A 207 -20.79 11.49 -1.49
N SER A 208 -20.65 12.81 -1.53
CA SER A 208 -20.33 13.63 -0.36
C SER A 208 -21.46 14.62 -0.11
N LYS A 209 -21.84 14.81 1.15
CA LYS A 209 -22.92 15.73 1.51
C LYS A 209 -22.33 17.11 1.75
N ASN A 210 -22.85 18.10 1.04
CA ASN A 210 -22.47 19.49 1.18
C ASN A 210 -23.00 20.10 2.49
N PRO A 211 -22.40 21.21 2.97
CA PRO A 211 -22.87 21.93 4.16
C PRO A 211 -24.33 22.40 4.05
N ASP A 212 -24.82 22.65 2.84
CA ASP A 212 -26.21 23.04 2.55
C ASP A 212 -27.19 21.84 2.51
N GLY A 213 -26.69 20.62 2.73
CA GLY A 213 -27.47 19.39 2.72
C GLY A 213 -27.64 18.73 1.35
N SER A 214 -27.16 19.37 0.27
CA SER A 214 -27.12 18.77 -1.08
C SER A 214 -26.04 17.69 -1.18
N TRP A 215 -26.08 16.86 -2.23
CA TRP A 215 -25.10 15.79 -2.44
C TRP A 215 -24.25 16.07 -3.67
N ASN A 216 -22.93 16.08 -3.50
CA ASN A 216 -21.95 16.10 -4.58
C ASN A 216 -21.64 14.66 -5.01
N LYS A 217 -21.89 14.39 -6.29
CA LYS A 217 -21.45 13.17 -6.96
C LYS A 217 -20.07 13.39 -7.56
N VAL A 218 -19.10 12.61 -7.11
CA VAL A 218 -17.76 12.57 -7.69
C VAL A 218 -17.63 11.32 -8.55
N ARG A 219 -17.15 11.51 -9.78
CA ARG A 219 -16.87 10.44 -10.73
C ARG A 219 -15.36 10.34 -10.92
N GLY A 220 -14.77 9.21 -10.54
CA GLY A 220 -13.39 8.85 -10.86
C GLY A 220 -13.34 7.81 -11.97
N SER A 221 -12.23 7.79 -12.70
CA SER A 221 -11.98 6.81 -13.75
C SER A 221 -10.98 5.77 -13.25
N LEU A 222 -11.40 4.51 -13.11
CA LEU A 222 -10.48 3.40 -12.83
C LEU A 222 -10.45 2.40 -13.98
N HIS A 223 -9.29 1.77 -14.15
CA HIS A 223 -9.10 0.69 -15.10
C HIS A 223 -9.37 -0.66 -14.45
N GLU A 224 -10.05 -1.53 -15.20
CA GLU A 224 -10.38 -2.90 -14.78
C GLU A 224 -9.25 -3.88 -15.08
N ILE A 225 -9.01 -4.82 -14.16
CA ILE A 225 -7.99 -5.86 -14.27
C ILE A 225 -8.64 -7.22 -14.03
N PHE A 226 -8.57 -8.09 -15.02
CA PHE A 226 -9.02 -9.47 -14.89
C PHE A 226 -7.90 -10.37 -14.37
N PRO A 227 -8.14 -11.21 -13.35
CA PRO A 227 -7.10 -12.08 -12.81
C PRO A 227 -6.64 -13.13 -13.83
N VAL A 228 -5.34 -13.45 -13.82
CA VAL A 228 -4.77 -14.57 -14.59
C VAL A 228 -4.58 -15.77 -13.65
N ALA A 229 -4.89 -16.97 -14.16
CA ALA A 229 -4.69 -18.24 -13.45
C ALA A 229 -3.23 -18.39 -12.93
N PRO A 230 -3.00 -19.06 -11.79
CA PRO A 230 -3.95 -19.93 -11.06
C PRO A 230 -4.83 -19.20 -10.03
N ARG A 231 -4.63 -17.90 -9.80
CA ARG A 231 -5.43 -17.15 -8.83
C ARG A 231 -6.77 -16.74 -9.44
N GLY A 232 -7.85 -17.00 -8.71
CA GLY A 232 -9.20 -16.56 -9.07
C GLY A 232 -9.49 -15.09 -8.75
N THR A 233 -8.56 -14.38 -8.09
CA THR A 233 -8.70 -12.96 -7.72
C THR A 233 -7.40 -12.20 -7.96
N PHE A 234 -7.50 -10.94 -8.40
CA PHE A 234 -6.32 -10.11 -8.67
C PHE A 234 -5.75 -9.46 -7.40
N GLY A 235 -6.60 -9.11 -6.42
CA GLY A 235 -6.18 -8.53 -5.14
C GLY A 235 -7.21 -8.74 -4.03
N ASP A 236 -6.81 -8.43 -2.79
CA ASP A 236 -7.65 -8.50 -1.57
C ASP A 236 -7.85 -7.08 -0.98
N PRO A 237 -8.99 -6.41 -1.27
CA PRO A 237 -9.20 -4.97 -1.01
C PRO A 237 -8.95 -4.46 0.43
N PRO A 238 -9.17 -5.22 1.53
CA PRO A 238 -8.76 -4.76 2.85
C PRO A 238 -7.24 -4.67 3.09
N GLY A 239 -6.37 -5.23 2.24
CA GLY A 239 -4.92 -5.17 2.49
C GLY A 239 -3.99 -5.02 1.29
N ASP A 240 -4.50 -5.07 0.06
CA ASP A 240 -3.70 -4.80 -1.14
C ASP A 240 -3.91 -3.38 -1.68
N SER A 241 -4.93 -2.66 -1.19
CA SER A 241 -5.23 -1.29 -1.65
C SER A 241 -4.06 -0.34 -1.39
N GLY A 242 -3.54 0.27 -2.46
CA GLY A 242 -2.31 1.08 -2.44
C GLY A 242 -1.07 0.37 -2.97
N ASP A 243 -1.17 -0.91 -3.36
CA ASP A 243 -0.07 -1.61 -4.03
C ASP A 243 0.34 -0.89 -5.33
N ILE A 244 1.64 -0.84 -5.58
CA ILE A 244 2.18 -0.42 -6.87
C ILE A 244 1.74 -1.42 -7.95
N MET A 245 1.20 -0.89 -9.03
CA MET A 245 0.93 -1.63 -10.25
C MET A 245 2.10 -1.46 -11.22
N MET A 246 2.52 -2.57 -11.82
CA MET A 246 3.62 -2.62 -12.80
C MET A 246 3.20 -3.34 -14.06
N ASP A 247 3.85 -3.03 -15.19
CA ASP A 247 3.90 -3.95 -16.33
C ASP A 247 4.91 -5.09 -16.08
N ARG A 248 4.99 -6.06 -17.00
CA ARG A 248 5.95 -7.19 -16.89
C ARG A 248 7.42 -6.79 -16.95
N ASN A 249 7.74 -5.57 -17.40
CA ASN A 249 9.10 -5.04 -17.39
C ASN A 249 9.45 -4.35 -16.06
N GLY A 250 8.50 -4.29 -15.11
CA GLY A 250 8.66 -3.61 -13.84
C GLY A 250 8.39 -2.11 -13.91
N SER A 251 7.85 -1.60 -15.03
CA SER A 251 7.55 -0.17 -15.18
C SER A 251 6.30 0.19 -14.38
N PHE A 252 6.34 1.31 -13.65
CA PHE A 252 5.21 1.81 -12.88
C PHE A 252 4.05 2.22 -13.79
N VAL A 253 2.87 1.61 -13.61
CA VAL A 253 1.66 1.95 -14.40
C VAL A 253 0.59 2.64 -13.56
N GLY A 254 0.68 2.59 -12.23
CA GLY A 254 -0.33 3.19 -11.36
C GLY A 254 -0.44 2.57 -9.97
N LEU A 255 -1.58 2.81 -9.32
CA LEU A 255 -1.86 2.30 -7.97
C LEU A 255 -3.13 1.44 -7.94
N TYR A 256 -3.03 0.26 -7.33
CA TYR A 256 -4.18 -0.60 -7.08
C TYR A 256 -5.11 0.07 -6.05
N VAL A 257 -6.39 0.19 -6.39
CA VAL A 257 -7.38 0.88 -5.56
C VAL A 257 -8.22 -0.10 -4.77
N GLY A 258 -8.54 -1.25 -5.36
CA GLY A 258 -9.45 -2.23 -4.79
C GLY A 258 -9.95 -3.18 -5.87
N GLY A 259 -10.96 -3.99 -5.54
CA GLY A 259 -11.44 -5.05 -6.43
C GLY A 259 -12.79 -5.58 -5.99
N PHE A 260 -13.45 -6.31 -6.88
CA PHE A 260 -14.69 -7.02 -6.60
C PHE A 260 -14.37 -8.50 -6.34
N LEU A 261 -14.51 -8.93 -5.08
CA LEU A 261 -14.07 -10.26 -4.65
C LEU A 261 -14.84 -11.40 -5.34
N GLU A 262 -16.12 -11.19 -5.65
CA GLU A 262 -16.96 -12.23 -6.27
C GLU A 262 -16.55 -12.55 -7.71
N SER A 263 -16.19 -11.53 -8.51
CA SER A 263 -15.67 -11.74 -9.87
C SER A 263 -14.15 -11.92 -9.90
N GLY A 264 -13.46 -11.59 -8.80
CA GLY A 264 -12.01 -11.56 -8.72
C GLY A 264 -11.35 -10.37 -9.44
N THR A 265 -12.15 -9.47 -10.01
CA THR A 265 -11.71 -8.28 -10.74
C THR A 265 -10.97 -7.30 -9.82
N GLY A 266 -9.86 -6.75 -10.31
CA GLY A 266 -9.15 -5.64 -9.69
C GLY A 266 -9.42 -4.30 -10.39
N TYR A 267 -9.18 -3.20 -9.69
CA TYR A 267 -9.27 -1.84 -10.21
C TYR A 267 -8.03 -1.05 -9.81
N PHE A 268 -7.51 -0.24 -10.73
CA PHE A 268 -6.37 0.65 -10.46
C PHE A 268 -6.54 2.03 -11.09
N MET A 269 -5.85 3.01 -10.50
CA MET A 269 -5.71 4.37 -11.02
C MET A 269 -4.40 4.46 -11.81
N GLU A 270 -4.47 4.97 -13.05
CA GLU A 270 -3.29 5.14 -13.89
C GLU A 270 -2.31 6.16 -13.28
N ALA A 271 -1.01 5.93 -13.48
CA ALA A 271 0.06 6.82 -13.02
C ALA A 271 -0.12 8.28 -13.47
N LYS A 272 -0.61 8.49 -14.69
CA LYS A 272 -0.85 9.83 -15.24
C LYS A 272 -1.85 10.61 -14.39
N ASP A 273 -3.03 10.04 -14.16
CA ASP A 273 -4.10 10.67 -13.36
C ASP A 273 -3.62 10.90 -11.91
N LEU A 274 -2.90 9.92 -11.36
CA LEU A 274 -2.29 10.03 -10.04
C LEU A 274 -1.32 11.21 -9.94
N PHE A 275 -0.42 11.39 -10.92
CA PHE A 275 0.56 12.47 -10.90
C PHE A 275 -0.09 13.84 -11.13
N GLU A 276 -1.13 13.91 -11.96
CA GLU A 276 -1.94 15.11 -12.14
C GLU A 276 -2.60 15.54 -10.82
N ASP A 277 -3.20 14.60 -10.10
CA ASP A 277 -3.79 14.83 -8.78
C ASP A 277 -2.75 15.32 -7.75
N ILE A 278 -1.59 14.65 -7.68
CA ILE A 278 -0.52 15.04 -6.76
C ILE A 278 -0.07 16.47 -7.03
N ARG A 279 0.15 16.86 -8.30
CA ARG A 279 0.53 18.24 -8.65
C ARG A 279 -0.56 19.24 -8.26
N ALA A 280 -1.82 18.92 -8.56
CA ALA A 280 -2.95 19.81 -8.25
C ALA A 280 -3.11 20.06 -6.74
N ILE A 281 -2.89 19.03 -5.91
CA ILE A 281 -3.02 19.14 -4.44
C ILE A 281 -1.80 19.79 -3.81
N THR A 282 -0.60 19.39 -4.24
CA THR A 282 0.63 19.80 -3.56
C THR A 282 1.17 21.13 -4.08
N GLY A 283 0.78 21.54 -5.29
CA GLY A 283 1.42 22.63 -6.01
C GLY A 283 2.81 22.26 -6.54
N ALA A 284 3.16 20.97 -6.58
CA ALA A 284 4.39 20.50 -7.20
C ALA A 284 4.39 20.81 -8.71
N THR A 285 5.55 21.23 -9.22
CA THR A 285 5.75 21.45 -10.67
C THR A 285 5.86 20.14 -11.41
N ASP A 286 6.45 19.13 -10.75
CA ASP A 286 6.73 17.84 -11.36
C ASP A 286 6.73 16.72 -10.32
N VAL A 287 6.47 15.51 -10.79
CA VAL A 287 6.33 14.28 -9.99
C VAL A 287 6.98 13.14 -10.76
N LYS A 288 7.85 12.39 -10.10
CA LYS A 288 8.47 11.19 -10.70
C LYS A 288 8.63 10.06 -9.68
N VAL A 289 8.79 8.86 -10.19
CA VAL A 289 9.32 7.72 -9.42
C VAL A 289 10.84 7.90 -9.29
N PRO A 290 11.46 7.61 -8.11
CA PRO A 290 12.90 7.73 -7.90
C PRO A 290 13.76 6.91 -8.87
#